data_AF-A0A376KJH0-F1
#
_entry.id   AF-A0A376KJH0-F1
#
_cell.length_a   1.000
_cell.length_b   1.000
_cell.length_c   1.000
_cell.angle_alpha   90.00
_cell.angle_beta   90.00
_cell.angle_gamma   90.00
#
_symmetry.space_group_name_H-M   'P 1'
#
loop_
_entity.id
_entity.type
_entity.pdbx_description
1 polymer ?
#
loop_
_entity_poly.entity_id
_entity_poly.type
_entity_poly.pdbx_seq_one_letter_code
_entity_poly.pdbx_strand_id
1 'polypeptide(L)'
;MVSHYTCWRAYQFFAGVRLADQISFNGTSGLRCRNSLLFILLMLGFVAGYQAYLYKQLNPGVGVRENIDTWAWRPDKLNNQLTPLRGKPQIQFTQNWPRLDGATAAYPIYASAFYALSVLPEDFHEWEYLANSRTPEAYNKIVKGNADIIFVAQPSGGQKKRAEESGVTLIYTPFAREAFVFIVNVDNPVNSLTEQQVRDIFSGAITNWRTVGGNDQEIQTWQRPEDSGSQTVMQSQVMKNVRMISPQETEVASMMEGMIKVVAEYRNTNNAIGYTFRYYATQMNADKKYKTASD
;
A
#
# COMPACT_ATOMS: atom_id res chain seq x y z
N MET A 1 -27.68 -49.70 -35.99
CA MET A 1 -26.27 -49.57 -36.40
C MET A 1 -25.69 -48.39 -35.64
N VAL A 2 -24.46 -48.57 -35.15
CA VAL A 2 -23.83 -47.96 -33.96
C VAL A 2 -23.18 -46.59 -34.26
N SER A 3 -23.16 -45.69 -33.26
CA SER A 3 -21.97 -44.93 -32.79
C SER A 3 -22.43 -43.95 -31.68
N HIS A 4 -22.31 -44.26 -30.39
CA HIS A 4 -21.13 -44.05 -29.52
C HIS A 4 -20.55 -42.63 -29.55
N TYR A 5 -20.59 -41.93 -28.40
CA TYR A 5 -19.40 -41.48 -27.66
C TYR A 5 -19.72 -41.32 -26.16
N THR A 6 -18.88 -41.97 -25.36
CA THR A 6 -18.81 -42.07 -23.90
C THR A 6 -17.85 -41.02 -23.33
N CYS A 7 -17.73 -41.01 -21.99
CA CYS A 7 -16.68 -40.41 -21.13
C CYS A 7 -17.09 -39.04 -20.53
N TRP A 8 -17.23 -38.86 -19.22
CA TRP A 8 -16.35 -39.28 -18.13
C TRP A 8 -17.12 -39.56 -16.82
N ARG A 9 -16.66 -40.61 -16.13
CA ARG A 9 -17.05 -41.03 -14.77
C ARG A 9 -15.81 -40.80 -13.91
N ALA A 10 -15.82 -39.86 -12.97
CA ALA A 10 -14.83 -39.80 -11.90
C ALA A 10 -15.37 -38.99 -10.72
N TYR A 11 -15.12 -39.47 -9.51
CA TYR A 11 -15.51 -38.91 -8.20
C TYR A 11 -16.89 -39.29 -7.67
N GLN A 12 -17.06 -40.59 -7.40
CA GLN A 12 -17.74 -41.02 -6.19
C GLN A 12 -16.72 -41.71 -5.29
N PHE A 13 -16.43 -41.15 -4.13
CA PHE A 13 -16.09 -41.90 -2.92
C PHE A 13 -16.11 -40.92 -1.74
N PHE A 14 -17.23 -40.89 -1.01
CA PHE A 14 -17.35 -40.83 0.45
C PHE A 14 -18.82 -40.51 0.81
N ALA A 15 -19.33 -41.23 1.82
CA ALA A 15 -20.70 -41.21 2.35
C ALA A 15 -21.74 -42.06 1.59
N GLY A 16 -21.90 -43.31 2.04
CA GLY A 16 -22.98 -44.21 1.68
C GLY A 16 -24.34 -43.73 2.17
N VAL A 17 -24.93 -42.78 1.45
CA VAL A 17 -26.36 -42.47 1.49
C VAL A 17 -26.92 -42.78 0.11
N ARG A 18 -27.72 -43.84 -0.01
CA ARG A 18 -28.59 -44.03 -1.19
C ARG A 18 -29.60 -42.88 -1.16
N LEU A 19 -29.40 -41.86 -1.99
CA LEU A 19 -30.45 -40.90 -2.33
C LEU A 19 -31.51 -41.66 -3.12
N ALA A 20 -32.59 -42.01 -2.43
CA ALA A 20 -33.80 -42.50 -3.03
C ALA A 20 -34.36 -41.44 -4.00
N ASP A 21 -34.74 -41.92 -5.18
CA ASP A 21 -35.59 -41.31 -6.21
C ASP A 21 -35.25 -39.88 -6.67
N GLN A 22 -34.87 -39.78 -7.95
CA GLN A 22 -34.98 -38.54 -8.70
C GLN A 22 -36.45 -38.08 -8.64
N ILE A 23 -36.74 -37.09 -7.78
CA ILE A 23 -38.03 -36.41 -7.78
C ILE A 23 -38.14 -35.65 -9.10
N SER A 24 -38.78 -36.28 -10.08
CA SER A 24 -39.19 -35.64 -11.32
C SER A 24 -40.25 -34.59 -11.01
N PHE A 25 -39.85 -33.33 -10.96
CA PHE A 25 -40.74 -32.17 -10.87
C PHE A 25 -41.45 -31.92 -12.22
N ASN A 26 -42.26 -32.87 -12.67
CA ASN A 26 -43.11 -32.71 -13.85
C ASN A 26 -44.51 -32.28 -13.42
N GLY A 27 -44.89 -31.03 -13.74
CA GLY A 27 -46.19 -30.44 -13.42
C GLY A 27 -46.08 -29.01 -12.84
N THR A 28 -47.22 -28.33 -12.74
CA THR A 28 -47.32 -26.94 -12.25
C THR A 28 -46.71 -26.73 -10.86
N SER A 29 -46.79 -27.74 -9.98
CA SER A 29 -46.18 -27.74 -8.65
C SER A 29 -44.65 -27.76 -8.67
N GLY A 30 -44.05 -28.45 -9.64
CA GLY A 30 -42.59 -28.47 -9.82
C GLY A 30 -42.03 -27.17 -10.39
N LEU A 31 -42.77 -26.57 -11.33
CA LEU A 31 -42.49 -25.22 -11.80
C LEU A 31 -42.56 -24.19 -10.67
N ARG A 32 -43.57 -24.29 -9.80
CA ARG A 32 -43.72 -23.43 -8.62
C ARG A 32 -42.55 -23.56 -7.65
N CYS A 33 -42.11 -24.79 -7.34
CA CYS A 33 -40.99 -25.01 -6.43
C CYS A 33 -39.67 -24.46 -7.01
N ARG A 34 -39.41 -24.69 -8.30
CA ARG A 34 -38.27 -24.12 -9.02
C ARG A 34 -38.28 -22.58 -9.03
N ASN A 35 -39.43 -21.98 -9.32
CA ASN A 35 -39.57 -20.53 -9.36
C ASN A 35 -39.42 -19.92 -7.96
N SER A 36 -39.91 -20.57 -6.91
CA SER A 36 -39.69 -20.14 -5.52
C SER A 36 -38.21 -20.21 -5.12
N LEU A 37 -37.49 -21.29 -5.50
CA LEU A 37 -36.05 -21.41 -5.27
C LEU A 37 -35.26 -20.32 -6.01
N LEU A 38 -35.60 -20.04 -7.27
CA LEU A 38 -34.98 -18.96 -8.05
C LEU A 38 -35.25 -17.58 -7.43
N PHE A 39 -36.46 -17.37 -6.91
CA PHE A 39 -36.81 -16.12 -6.22
C PHE A 39 -36.03 -15.95 -4.92
N ILE A 40 -35.86 -17.02 -4.13
CA ILE A 40 -35.03 -17.01 -2.92
C ILE A 40 -33.57 -16.72 -3.26
N LEU A 41 -33.01 -17.35 -4.31
CA LEU A 41 -31.64 -17.09 -4.76
C LEU A 41 -31.45 -15.64 -5.23
N LEU A 42 -32.43 -15.08 -5.95
CA LEU A 42 -32.43 -13.67 -6.34
C LEU A 42 -32.46 -12.74 -5.12
N MET A 43 -33.30 -13.03 -4.13
CA MET A 43 -33.37 -12.27 -2.88
C MET A 43 -32.05 -12.35 -2.09
N LEU A 44 -31.44 -13.54 -1.98
CA LEU A 44 -30.14 -13.70 -1.35
C LEU A 44 -29.04 -12.94 -2.10
N GLY A 45 -29.06 -12.96 -3.44
CA GLY A 45 -28.16 -12.17 -4.28
C GLY A 45 -28.33 -10.67 -4.07
N PHE A 46 -29.57 -10.20 -3.93
CA PHE A 46 -29.87 -8.79 -3.63
C PHE A 46 -29.40 -8.40 -2.22
N VAL A 47 -29.66 -9.23 -1.21
CA VAL A 47 -29.18 -9.00 0.17
C VAL A 47 -27.66 -8.99 0.22
N ALA A 48 -26.99 -9.93 -0.42
CA ALA A 48 -25.52 -9.96 -0.51
C ALA A 48 -24.97 -8.73 -1.23
N GLY A 49 -25.59 -8.33 -2.35
CA GLY A 49 -25.23 -7.11 -3.08
C GLY A 49 -25.44 -5.84 -2.26
N TYR A 50 -26.54 -5.76 -1.51
CA TYR A 50 -26.85 -4.64 -0.63
C TYR A 50 -25.91 -4.60 0.58
N GLN A 51 -25.58 -5.74 1.18
CA GLN A 51 -24.57 -5.83 2.24
C GLN A 51 -23.18 -5.45 1.74
N ALA A 52 -22.79 -5.84 0.53
CA ALA A 52 -21.53 -5.42 -0.10
C ALA A 52 -21.51 -3.90 -0.38
N TYR A 53 -22.63 -3.34 -0.84
CA TYR A 53 -22.81 -1.90 -1.03
C TYR A 53 -22.68 -1.14 0.29
N LEU A 54 -23.39 -1.57 1.33
CA LEU A 54 -23.30 -0.98 2.68
C LEU A 54 -21.89 -1.14 3.25
N TYR A 55 -21.24 -2.30 3.09
CA TYR A 55 -19.87 -2.51 3.51
C TYR A 55 -18.90 -1.54 2.84
N LYS A 56 -19.06 -1.28 1.53
CA LYS A 56 -18.25 -0.31 0.78
C LYS A 56 -18.52 1.14 1.20
N GLN A 57 -19.76 1.48 1.54
CA GLN A 57 -20.10 2.81 2.07
C GLN A 57 -19.60 3.02 3.50
N LEU A 58 -19.74 2.02 4.37
CA LEU A 58 -19.35 2.06 5.78
C LEU A 58 -17.84 1.87 5.98
N ASN A 59 -17.17 1.19 5.06
CA ASN A 59 -15.71 1.02 5.03
C ASN A 59 -15.15 1.56 3.71
N PRO A 60 -15.12 2.89 3.51
CA PRO A 60 -14.67 3.49 2.25
C PRO A 60 -13.17 3.28 1.95
N GLY A 61 -12.46 2.46 2.73
CA GLY A 61 -11.09 2.05 2.45
C GLY A 61 -10.14 3.24 2.39
N VAL A 62 -10.35 4.25 3.24
CA VAL A 62 -9.59 5.49 3.15
C VAL A 62 -8.25 5.35 3.89
N GLY A 63 -7.36 4.54 3.33
CA GLY A 63 -5.96 4.48 3.75
C GLY A 63 -5.18 5.73 3.36
N VAL A 64 -3.92 5.80 3.75
CA VAL A 64 -3.00 6.87 3.33
C VAL A 64 -2.52 6.57 1.90
N ARG A 65 -2.85 7.45 0.96
CA ARG A 65 -2.36 7.36 -0.42
C ARG A 65 -0.91 7.78 -0.50
N GLU A 66 -0.09 6.99 -1.20
CA GLU A 66 1.34 7.26 -1.41
C GLU A 66 1.70 7.31 -2.89
N ASN A 67 0.74 7.67 -3.72
CA ASN A 67 0.93 7.99 -5.13
C ASN A 67 0.85 9.50 -5.32
N ILE A 68 1.84 10.10 -5.97
CA ILE A 68 1.87 11.52 -6.28
C ILE A 68 1.54 11.72 -7.76
N ASP A 69 0.84 12.80 -8.07
CA ASP A 69 0.69 13.25 -9.45
C ASP A 69 1.97 13.97 -9.89
N THR A 70 2.84 13.25 -10.60
CA THR A 70 4.11 13.79 -11.08
C THR A 70 3.92 14.86 -12.16
N TRP A 71 2.79 14.87 -12.85
CA TRP A 71 2.45 15.85 -13.89
C TRP A 71 2.38 17.27 -13.33
N ALA A 72 1.86 17.42 -12.11
CA ALA A 72 1.75 18.71 -11.41
C ALA A 72 3.11 19.37 -11.13
N TRP A 73 4.22 18.65 -11.30
CA TRP A 73 5.59 19.12 -11.05
C TRP A 73 6.36 19.46 -12.32
N ARG A 74 5.71 19.50 -13.48
CA ARG A 74 6.37 19.90 -14.73
C ARG A 74 6.44 21.42 -14.89
N PRO A 75 7.55 21.97 -15.43
CA PRO A 75 7.73 23.42 -15.58
C PRO A 75 6.75 24.04 -16.58
N ASP A 76 6.27 23.30 -17.57
CA ASP A 76 5.29 23.78 -18.56
C ASP A 76 3.85 23.85 -18.01
N LYS A 77 3.58 23.36 -16.79
CA LYS A 77 2.25 23.51 -16.18
C LYS A 77 2.06 24.89 -15.58
N LEU A 78 0.95 25.51 -15.96
CA LEU A 78 0.40 26.65 -15.24
C LEU A 78 0.07 26.23 -13.80
N ASN A 79 0.54 26.98 -12.82
CA ASN A 79 0.41 26.68 -11.38
C ASN A 79 1.02 25.32 -10.98
N ASN A 80 2.18 24.98 -11.55
CA ASN A 80 2.95 23.82 -11.10
C ASN A 80 3.32 23.92 -9.60
N GLN A 81 3.62 22.77 -9.01
CA GLN A 81 3.98 22.64 -7.60
C GLN A 81 5.49 22.81 -7.32
N LEU A 82 6.28 23.18 -8.33
CA LEU A 82 7.74 23.30 -8.17
C LEU A 82 8.08 24.37 -7.13
N THR A 83 9.05 24.04 -6.28
CA THR A 83 9.59 25.01 -5.33
C THR A 83 10.77 25.74 -5.99
N PRO A 84 10.69 27.06 -6.20
CA PRO A 84 11.77 27.80 -6.83
C PRO A 84 12.99 27.89 -5.92
N LEU A 85 14.18 27.97 -6.52
CA LEU A 85 15.41 28.22 -5.78
C LEU A 85 15.41 29.63 -5.18
N ARG A 86 15.97 29.73 -3.97
CA ARG A 86 16.28 31.02 -3.34
C ARG A 86 17.59 31.53 -3.91
N GLY A 87 17.51 32.30 -5.00
CA GLY A 87 18.67 32.88 -5.67
C GLY A 87 19.18 32.03 -6.84
N LYS A 88 20.36 32.39 -7.34
CA LYS A 88 20.96 31.73 -8.51
C LYS A 88 21.59 30.38 -8.10
N PRO A 89 21.41 29.31 -8.90
CA PRO A 89 22.06 28.04 -8.63
C PRO A 89 23.58 28.16 -8.77
N GLN A 90 24.33 27.50 -7.87
CA GLN A 90 25.79 27.43 -7.96
C GLN A 90 26.28 26.40 -8.99
N ILE A 91 25.42 25.44 -9.33
CA ILE A 91 25.69 24.37 -10.29
C ILE A 91 24.53 24.33 -11.27
N GLN A 92 24.82 24.17 -12.56
CA GLN A 92 23.80 24.03 -13.59
C GLN A 92 24.22 22.98 -14.61
N PHE A 93 23.31 22.04 -14.90
CA PHE A 93 23.51 20.97 -15.87
C PHE A 93 22.99 21.41 -17.24
N THR A 94 23.89 21.44 -18.22
CA THR A 94 23.57 21.71 -19.64
C THR A 94 23.76 20.47 -20.52
N GLN A 95 24.38 19.42 -19.97
CA GLN A 95 24.65 18.12 -20.58
C GLN A 95 24.87 17.09 -19.46
N ASN A 96 24.80 15.79 -19.78
CA ASN A 96 24.99 14.70 -18.82
C ASN A 96 24.13 14.85 -17.55
N TRP A 97 22.84 15.11 -17.73
CA TRP A 97 21.91 15.27 -16.62
C TRP A 97 21.88 14.00 -15.76
N PRO A 98 21.83 14.11 -14.43
CA PRO A 98 21.75 12.94 -13.57
C PRO A 98 20.36 12.31 -13.68
N ARG A 99 20.32 10.97 -13.69
CA ARG A 99 19.06 10.21 -13.59
C ARG A 99 18.66 10.11 -12.12
N LEU A 100 17.58 10.79 -11.77
CA LEU A 100 17.02 10.88 -10.43
C LEU A 100 15.82 9.94 -10.27
N ASP A 101 15.75 9.27 -9.13
CA ASP A 101 14.57 8.51 -8.70
C ASP A 101 14.41 8.60 -7.17
N GLY A 102 13.34 8.04 -6.61
CA GLY A 102 13.22 8.02 -5.16
C GLY A 102 11.84 7.67 -4.61
N ALA A 103 11.73 7.93 -3.31
CA ALA A 103 10.50 7.80 -2.54
C ALA A 103 9.49 8.87 -2.95
N THR A 104 8.20 8.51 -2.99
CA THR A 104 7.11 9.45 -3.28
C THR A 104 7.12 10.67 -2.35
N ALA A 105 7.38 10.48 -1.06
CA ALA A 105 7.45 11.58 -0.09
C ALA A 105 8.56 12.59 -0.41
N ALA A 106 9.62 12.19 -1.12
CA ALA A 106 10.74 13.05 -1.47
C ALA A 106 10.59 13.68 -2.87
N TYR A 107 9.65 13.21 -3.70
CA TYR A 107 9.44 13.69 -5.08
C TYR A 107 9.38 15.22 -5.20
N PRO A 108 8.63 15.93 -4.33
CA PRO A 108 8.63 17.39 -4.33
C PRO A 108 10.01 18.04 -4.35
N ILE A 109 10.93 17.49 -3.56
CA ILE A 109 12.27 18.05 -3.36
C ILE A 109 13.13 17.78 -4.59
N TYR A 110 13.20 16.53 -5.03
CA TYR A 110 14.12 16.17 -6.09
C TYR A 110 13.62 16.55 -7.49
N ALA A 111 12.31 16.62 -7.71
CA ALA A 111 11.75 17.21 -8.93
C ALA A 111 12.08 18.70 -9.01
N SER A 112 11.88 19.45 -7.91
CA SER A 112 12.23 20.87 -7.85
C SER A 112 13.72 21.09 -8.08
N ALA A 113 14.57 20.28 -7.45
CA ALA A 113 16.01 20.35 -7.67
C ALA A 113 16.40 20.02 -9.12
N PHE A 114 15.82 18.98 -9.71
CA PHE A 114 16.07 18.61 -11.10
C PHE A 114 15.83 19.77 -12.06
N TYR A 115 14.63 20.34 -12.03
CA TYR A 115 14.27 21.43 -12.94
C TYR A 115 15.02 22.73 -12.64
N ALA A 116 15.28 23.04 -11.37
CA ALA A 116 15.97 24.28 -11.02
C ALA A 116 17.47 24.24 -11.32
N LEU A 117 18.08 23.05 -11.38
CA LEU A 117 19.49 22.87 -11.67
C LEU A 117 19.76 22.49 -13.13
N SER A 118 18.74 22.28 -13.95
CA SER A 118 18.92 21.80 -15.34
C SER A 118 18.50 22.85 -16.36
N VAL A 119 19.33 23.05 -17.37
CA VAL A 119 18.92 23.66 -18.64
C VAL A 119 18.48 22.53 -19.55
N LEU A 120 17.21 22.54 -19.96
CA LEU A 120 16.64 21.47 -20.78
C LEU A 120 16.43 21.97 -22.21
N PRO A 121 16.90 21.23 -23.25
CA PRO A 121 16.57 21.52 -24.63
C PRO A 121 15.09 21.24 -24.93
N GLU A 122 14.60 21.72 -26.07
CA GLU A 122 13.18 21.58 -26.46
C GLU A 122 12.76 20.11 -26.70
N ASP A 123 13.69 19.27 -27.17
CA ASP A 123 13.50 17.85 -27.46
C ASP A 123 13.84 16.93 -26.26
N PHE A 124 14.00 17.50 -25.05
CA PHE A 124 14.38 16.74 -23.88
C PHE A 124 13.31 15.73 -23.44
N HIS A 125 13.72 14.49 -23.16
CA HIS A 125 12.84 13.43 -22.66
C HIS A 125 12.94 13.30 -21.14
N GLU A 126 12.11 14.05 -20.40
CA GLU A 126 12.28 14.15 -18.94
C GLU A 126 12.11 12.81 -18.20
N TRP A 127 11.27 11.92 -18.73
CA TRP A 127 10.97 10.62 -18.14
C TRP A 127 12.18 9.68 -18.09
N GLU A 128 13.25 9.96 -18.85
CA GLU A 128 14.50 9.20 -18.79
C GLU A 128 15.38 9.61 -17.60
N TYR A 129 15.18 10.82 -17.07
CA TYR A 129 16.03 11.42 -16.05
C TYR A 129 15.33 11.70 -14.73
N LEU A 130 13.99 11.79 -14.71
CA LEU A 130 13.23 12.07 -13.49
C LEU A 130 12.11 11.05 -13.32
N ALA A 131 12.30 10.12 -12.39
CA ALA A 131 11.36 9.05 -12.09
C ALA A 131 10.81 9.11 -10.65
N ASN A 132 9.67 8.46 -10.44
CA ASN A 132 9.13 8.18 -9.12
C ASN A 132 8.74 6.70 -9.01
N SER A 133 9.70 5.86 -8.67
CA SER A 133 9.51 4.40 -8.56
C SER A 133 9.30 3.90 -7.14
N ARG A 134 9.34 4.81 -6.14
CA ARG A 134 9.26 4.51 -4.70
C ARG A 134 10.52 3.80 -4.19
N THR A 135 10.68 3.75 -2.87
CA THR A 135 11.91 3.30 -2.22
C THR A 135 12.43 1.94 -2.72
N PRO A 136 11.62 0.86 -2.81
CA PRO A 136 12.16 -0.45 -3.19
C PRO A 136 12.77 -0.46 -4.60
N GLU A 137 12.07 0.12 -5.57
CA GLU A 137 12.52 0.11 -6.96
C GLU A 137 13.62 1.15 -7.21
N ALA A 138 13.62 2.28 -6.51
CA ALA A 138 14.73 3.23 -6.59
C ALA A 138 16.05 2.58 -6.15
N TYR A 139 16.05 1.77 -5.07
CA TYR A 139 17.21 0.97 -4.70
C TYR A 139 17.60 -0.06 -5.76
N ASN A 140 16.62 -0.76 -6.36
CA ASN A 140 16.92 -1.70 -7.45
C ASN A 140 17.55 -0.99 -8.65
N LYS A 141 17.07 0.21 -9.02
CA LYS A 141 17.58 0.98 -10.14
C LYS A 141 18.99 1.50 -9.92
N ILE A 142 19.30 2.06 -8.75
CA ILE A 142 20.68 2.55 -8.48
C ILE A 142 21.68 1.38 -8.46
N VAL A 143 21.30 0.23 -7.89
CA VAL A 143 22.14 -0.98 -7.89
C VAL A 143 22.35 -1.53 -9.30
N LYS A 144 21.35 -1.42 -10.18
CA LYS A 144 21.46 -1.82 -11.60
C LYS A 144 22.15 -0.77 -12.49
N GLY A 145 22.52 0.41 -11.96
CA GLY A 145 23.08 1.50 -12.75
C GLY A 145 22.05 2.23 -13.63
N ASN A 146 20.76 2.10 -13.34
CA ASN A 146 19.65 2.77 -14.03
C ASN A 146 19.23 4.11 -13.38
N ALA A 147 19.81 4.44 -12.23
CA ALA A 147 19.69 5.73 -11.58
C ALA A 147 21.07 6.14 -11.05
N ASP A 148 21.35 7.44 -11.04
CA ASP A 148 22.62 7.98 -10.56
C ASP A 148 22.49 8.49 -9.12
N ILE A 149 21.34 9.08 -8.78
CA ILE A 149 21.05 9.60 -7.44
C ILE A 149 19.62 9.21 -7.07
N ILE A 150 19.44 8.69 -5.85
CA ILE A 150 18.11 8.39 -5.32
C ILE A 150 17.80 9.15 -4.02
N PHE A 151 16.55 9.59 -3.90
CA PHE A 151 16.06 10.34 -2.73
C PHE A 151 15.13 9.45 -1.92
N VAL A 152 15.68 8.80 -0.90
CA VAL A 152 15.02 7.70 -0.18
C VAL A 152 15.32 7.74 1.31
N ALA A 153 14.51 7.03 2.08
CA ALA A 153 14.90 6.62 3.43
C ALA A 153 16.10 5.66 3.37
N GLN A 154 16.76 5.47 4.52
CA GLN A 154 17.88 4.54 4.64
C GLN A 154 17.53 3.12 4.14
N PRO A 155 18.50 2.35 3.63
CA PRO A 155 18.20 1.05 3.05
C PRO A 155 17.84 0.02 4.12
N SER A 156 16.91 -0.87 3.78
CA SER A 156 16.61 -2.08 4.53
C SER A 156 17.81 -3.04 4.53
N GLY A 157 17.76 -4.07 5.37
CA GLY A 157 18.74 -5.16 5.31
C GLY A 157 18.76 -5.85 3.94
N GLY A 158 17.59 -6.07 3.33
CA GLY A 158 17.47 -6.66 2.00
C GLY A 158 18.09 -5.79 0.90
N GLN A 159 17.89 -4.47 0.96
CA GLN A 159 18.48 -3.53 0.00
C GLN A 159 20.00 -3.45 0.12
N LYS A 160 20.54 -3.43 1.35
CA LYS A 160 22.00 -3.49 1.59
C LYS A 160 22.61 -4.76 1.01
N LYS A 161 22.00 -5.90 1.32
CA LYS A 161 22.45 -7.21 0.81
C LYS A 161 22.46 -7.26 -0.72
N ARG A 162 21.42 -6.76 -1.39
CA ARG A 162 21.38 -6.72 -2.87
C ARG A 162 22.50 -5.85 -3.47
N ALA A 163 22.81 -4.72 -2.83
CA ALA A 163 23.92 -3.87 -3.26
C ALA A 163 25.28 -4.57 -3.08
N GLU A 164 25.50 -5.21 -1.93
CA GLU A 164 26.70 -5.99 -1.64
C GLU A 164 26.89 -7.14 -2.65
N GLU A 165 25.84 -7.94 -2.89
CA GLU A 165 25.85 -9.04 -3.86
C GLU A 165 26.12 -8.56 -5.29
N SER A 166 25.77 -7.31 -5.61
CA SER A 166 26.01 -6.70 -6.92
C SER A 166 27.36 -5.98 -7.01
N GLY A 167 28.16 -5.98 -5.94
CA GLY A 167 29.44 -5.27 -5.88
C GLY A 167 29.30 -3.73 -5.93
N VAL A 168 28.12 -3.21 -5.62
CA VAL A 168 27.83 -1.77 -5.67
C VAL A 168 28.00 -1.16 -4.29
N THR A 169 28.90 -0.18 -4.19
CA THR A 169 29.06 0.63 -2.97
C THR A 169 28.08 1.80 -3.01
N LEU A 170 27.12 1.81 -2.09
CA LEU A 170 26.17 2.92 -1.93
C LEU A 170 26.79 4.04 -1.08
N ILE A 171 26.69 5.28 -1.55
CA ILE A 171 27.13 6.47 -0.83
C ILE A 171 25.90 7.17 -0.24
N TYR A 172 25.92 7.45 1.06
CA TYR A 172 24.80 8.07 1.77
C TYR A 172 25.10 9.53 2.10
N THR A 173 24.19 10.43 1.70
CA THR A 173 24.27 11.86 2.04
C THR A 173 22.96 12.30 2.71
N PRO A 174 22.98 12.64 4.01
CA PRO A 174 21.81 13.23 4.67
C PRO A 174 21.49 14.61 4.07
N PHE A 175 20.27 14.78 3.55
CA PHE A 175 19.85 16.04 2.90
C PHE A 175 18.60 16.67 3.53
N ALA A 176 17.76 15.88 4.21
CA ALA A 176 16.52 16.34 4.82
C ALA A 176 16.16 15.50 6.06
N ARG A 177 15.25 16.03 6.87
CA ARG A 177 14.57 15.31 7.94
C ARG A 177 13.09 15.26 7.61
N GLU A 178 12.49 14.09 7.73
CA GLU A 178 11.05 13.89 7.55
C GLU A 178 10.46 13.33 8.84
N ALA A 179 9.31 13.85 9.25
CA ALA A 179 8.62 13.36 10.43
C ALA A 179 7.97 12.00 10.12
N PHE A 180 8.22 11.02 10.98
CA PHE A 180 7.55 9.72 10.94
C PHE A 180 6.41 9.73 11.95
N VAL A 181 5.19 9.46 11.49
CA VAL A 181 3.98 9.63 12.28
C VAL A 181 3.19 8.34 12.38
N PHE A 182 2.56 8.14 13.53
CA PHE A 182 1.55 7.11 13.74
C PHE A 182 0.19 7.69 13.48
N ILE A 183 -0.66 6.93 12.79
CA ILE A 183 -2.00 7.35 12.40
C ILE A 183 -3.01 6.43 13.07
N VAL A 184 -4.07 7.04 13.60
CA VAL A 184 -5.24 6.36 14.17
C VAL A 184 -6.50 7.02 13.62
N ASN A 185 -7.61 6.32 13.72
CA ASN A 185 -8.91 6.89 13.38
C ASN A 185 -9.25 8.10 14.28
N VAL A 186 -9.95 9.09 13.72
CA VAL A 186 -10.31 10.33 14.43
C VAL A 186 -11.13 10.09 15.70
N ASP A 187 -11.97 9.05 15.72
CA ASP A 187 -12.83 8.66 16.83
C ASP A 187 -12.09 7.85 17.92
N ASN A 188 -10.83 7.47 17.68
CA ASN A 188 -10.02 6.84 18.72
C ASN A 188 -9.67 7.90 19.78
N PRO A 189 -10.01 7.72 21.07
CA PRO A 189 -9.77 8.74 22.10
C PRO A 189 -8.28 8.97 22.41
N VAL A 190 -7.38 8.05 22.05
CA VAL A 190 -5.93 8.19 22.26
C VAL A 190 -5.37 9.30 21.36
N ASN A 191 -4.65 10.25 21.96
CA ASN A 191 -4.08 11.40 21.25
C ASN A 191 -2.56 11.33 21.11
N SER A 192 -1.87 10.64 22.02
CA SER A 192 -0.43 10.43 21.92
C SER A 192 -0.06 9.05 22.46
N LEU A 193 1.08 8.55 21.98
CA LEU A 193 1.66 7.28 22.38
C LEU A 193 3.16 7.47 22.48
N THR A 194 3.74 6.98 23.58
CA THR A 194 5.19 6.92 23.72
C THR A 194 5.79 5.90 22.74
N GLU A 195 7.08 6.05 22.39
CA GLU A 195 7.79 5.07 21.55
C GLU A 195 7.68 3.64 22.11
N GLN A 196 7.73 3.48 23.44
CA GLN A 196 7.60 2.18 24.08
C GLN A 196 6.20 1.58 23.88
N GLN A 197 5.13 2.37 24.07
CA GLN A 197 3.77 1.89 23.84
C GLN A 197 3.55 1.49 22.39
N VAL A 198 4.07 2.27 21.43
CA VAL A 198 4.03 1.90 20.01
C VAL A 198 4.72 0.55 19.79
N ARG A 199 5.93 0.38 20.34
CA ARG A 199 6.68 -0.87 20.22
C ARG A 199 5.95 -2.06 20.85
N ASP A 200 5.32 -1.86 22.00
CA ASP A 200 4.55 -2.89 22.68
C ASP A 200 3.28 -3.25 21.88
N ILE A 201 2.63 -2.27 21.24
CA ILE A 201 1.50 -2.51 20.34
C ILE A 201 1.93 -3.33 19.12
N PHE A 202 2.98 -2.91 18.41
CA PHE A 202 3.43 -3.58 17.18
C PHE A 202 4.17 -4.90 17.42
N SER A 203 4.62 -5.18 18.64
CA SER A 203 5.13 -6.50 19.05
C SER A 203 4.05 -7.44 19.59
N GLY A 204 2.83 -6.93 19.84
CA GLY A 204 1.72 -7.69 20.38
C GLY A 204 1.74 -7.83 21.91
N ALA A 205 2.64 -7.13 22.61
CA ALA A 205 2.62 -7.05 24.07
C ALA A 205 1.42 -6.23 24.59
N ILE A 206 0.96 -5.23 23.82
CA ILE A 206 -0.29 -4.51 24.04
C ILE A 206 -1.25 -4.84 22.89
N THR A 207 -2.38 -5.47 23.19
CA THR A 207 -3.38 -5.89 22.20
C THR A 207 -4.71 -5.16 22.32
N ASN A 208 -4.91 -4.34 23.36
CA ASN A 208 -6.18 -3.63 23.59
C ASN A 208 -5.94 -2.16 23.97
N TRP A 209 -6.70 -1.26 23.33
CA TRP A 209 -6.61 0.20 23.48
C TRP A 209 -6.80 0.68 24.93
N ARG A 210 -7.58 -0.02 25.76
CA ARG A 210 -7.78 0.34 27.17
C ARG A 210 -6.48 0.40 27.98
N THR A 211 -5.46 -0.35 27.56
CA THR A 211 -4.13 -0.40 28.21
C THR A 211 -3.38 0.92 28.08
N VAL A 212 -3.71 1.71 27.05
CA VAL A 212 -3.07 2.99 26.73
C VAL A 212 -4.07 4.15 26.79
N GLY A 213 -5.14 3.99 27.58
CA GLY A 213 -6.14 5.05 27.83
C GLY A 213 -7.22 5.17 26.76
N GLY A 214 -7.37 4.16 25.88
CA GLY A 214 -8.42 4.12 24.87
C GLY A 214 -9.68 3.35 25.28
N ASN A 215 -10.56 3.10 24.30
CA ASN A 215 -11.75 2.28 24.50
C ASN A 215 -11.40 0.80 24.74
N ASP A 216 -12.31 0.01 25.31
CA ASP A 216 -12.13 -1.45 25.41
C ASP A 216 -12.34 -2.10 24.03
N GLN A 217 -11.30 -2.06 23.21
CA GLN A 217 -11.28 -2.55 21.83
C GLN A 217 -9.91 -3.14 21.49
N GLU A 218 -9.93 -4.27 20.78
CA GLU A 218 -8.73 -4.91 20.25
C GLU A 218 -8.04 -4.01 19.21
N ILE A 219 -6.71 -3.91 19.29
CA ILE A 219 -5.90 -3.07 18.40
C ILE A 219 -5.63 -3.80 17.09
N GLN A 220 -5.99 -3.16 15.97
CA GLN A 220 -5.61 -3.62 14.63
C GLN A 220 -4.37 -2.87 14.15
N THR A 221 -3.25 -3.59 14.00
CA THR A 221 -2.02 -3.01 13.46
C THR A 221 -1.97 -3.14 11.95
N TRP A 222 -1.62 -2.05 11.29
CA TRP A 222 -1.39 -2.00 9.85
C TRP A 222 0.07 -1.68 9.60
N GLN A 223 0.74 -2.61 8.94
CA GLN A 223 2.16 -2.51 8.62
C GLN A 223 2.33 -2.21 7.13
N ARG A 224 3.58 -1.99 6.71
CA ARG A 224 3.90 -1.65 5.33
C ARG A 224 4.64 -2.81 4.66
N PRO A 225 4.63 -2.89 3.33
CA PRO A 225 5.42 -3.91 2.63
C PRO A 225 6.89 -3.84 3.04
N GLU A 226 7.52 -5.00 3.13
CA GLU A 226 8.96 -5.12 3.34
C GLU A 226 9.73 -4.28 2.30
N ASP A 227 10.91 -3.80 2.67
CA ASP A 227 11.74 -2.88 1.87
C ASP A 227 11.12 -1.49 1.56
N SER A 228 9.87 -1.21 1.93
CA SER A 228 9.33 0.14 1.82
C SER A 228 10.02 1.10 2.79
N GLY A 229 10.09 2.38 2.44
CA GLY A 229 10.79 3.38 3.27
C GLY A 229 10.20 3.49 4.68
N SER A 230 8.87 3.54 4.79
CA SER A 230 8.17 3.60 6.08
C SER A 230 8.36 2.33 6.90
N GLN A 231 8.33 1.14 6.28
CA GLN A 231 8.61 -0.14 6.97
C GLN A 231 10.03 -0.17 7.50
N THR A 232 10.98 0.25 6.68
CA THR A 232 12.41 0.26 7.04
C THR A 232 12.65 1.18 8.23
N VAL A 233 12.05 2.38 8.24
CA VAL A 233 12.13 3.31 9.38
C VAL A 233 11.46 2.71 10.62
N MET A 234 10.28 2.09 10.49
CA MET A 234 9.60 1.43 11.60
C MET A 234 10.49 0.36 12.25
N GLN A 235 11.06 -0.55 11.47
CA GLN A 235 11.90 -1.64 11.97
C GLN A 235 13.18 -1.13 12.63
N SER A 236 13.86 -0.18 11.97
CA SER A 236 15.20 0.26 12.39
C SER A 236 15.19 1.32 13.49
N GLN A 237 14.26 2.28 13.45
CA GLN A 237 14.24 3.43 14.36
C GLN A 237 13.26 3.24 15.52
N VAL A 238 12.11 2.60 15.27
CA VAL A 238 11.07 2.42 16.31
C VAL A 238 11.21 1.08 17.00
N MET A 239 11.31 -0.01 16.25
CA MET A 239 11.35 -1.35 16.83
C MET A 239 12.72 -1.75 17.36
N LYS A 240 13.82 -1.17 16.85
CA LYS A 240 15.23 -1.38 17.28
C LYS A 240 15.50 -2.83 17.71
N ASN A 241 15.26 -3.80 16.82
CA ASN A 241 15.41 -5.26 16.99
C ASN A 241 14.26 -6.02 17.69
N VAL A 242 13.22 -5.35 18.19
CA VAL A 242 12.03 -6.03 18.69
C VAL A 242 11.22 -6.57 17.50
N ARG A 243 10.88 -7.85 17.57
CA ARG A 243 10.08 -8.51 16.54
C ARG A 243 8.67 -7.91 16.49
N MET A 244 8.24 -7.54 15.28
CA MET A 244 6.85 -7.15 15.03
C MET A 244 5.97 -8.39 14.86
N ILE A 245 4.68 -8.28 15.20
CA ILE A 245 3.69 -9.29 14.81
C ILE A 245 3.59 -9.39 13.29
N SER A 246 3.04 -10.48 12.77
CA SER A 246 2.88 -10.63 11.32
C SER A 246 1.96 -9.54 10.76
N PRO A 247 2.27 -8.97 9.59
CA PRO A 247 1.42 -7.99 8.94
C PRO A 247 0.09 -8.63 8.55
N GLN A 248 -0.98 -7.83 8.55
CA GLN A 248 -2.22 -8.22 7.91
C GLN A 248 -2.01 -8.32 6.40
N GLU A 249 -2.54 -9.36 5.77
CA GLU A 249 -2.41 -9.60 4.33
C GLU A 249 -3.79 -9.56 3.68
N THR A 250 -3.83 -9.06 2.44
CA THR A 250 -5.00 -9.15 1.56
C THR A 250 -4.61 -9.84 0.27
N GLU A 251 -5.54 -10.57 -0.33
CA GLU A 251 -5.36 -11.18 -1.63
C GLU A 251 -5.71 -10.18 -2.73
N VAL A 252 -4.79 -9.97 -3.66
CA VAL A 252 -4.97 -9.12 -4.84
C VAL A 252 -4.84 -9.98 -6.08
N ALA A 253 -5.77 -9.82 -7.02
CA ALA A 253 -5.71 -10.48 -8.31
C ALA A 253 -4.62 -9.81 -9.18
N SER A 254 -3.59 -10.57 -9.52
CA SER A 254 -2.59 -10.25 -10.54
C SER A 254 -3.05 -10.79 -11.90
N MET A 255 -2.88 -9.98 -12.96
CA MET A 255 -3.24 -10.39 -14.33
C MET A 255 -2.36 -11.52 -14.88
N MET A 256 -1.18 -11.77 -14.31
CA MET A 256 -0.21 -12.75 -14.83
C MET A 256 0.07 -13.92 -13.88
N GLU A 257 -0.12 -13.76 -12.56
CA GLU A 257 0.29 -14.76 -11.55
C GLU A 257 -0.85 -15.26 -10.65
N GLY A 258 -2.11 -14.91 -10.95
CA GLY A 258 -3.25 -15.29 -10.12
C GLY A 258 -3.37 -14.44 -8.85
N MET A 259 -3.82 -15.02 -7.73
CA MET A 259 -3.99 -14.28 -6.47
C MET A 259 -2.67 -14.22 -5.71
N ILE A 260 -2.20 -13.00 -5.39
CA ILE A 260 -1.00 -12.76 -4.61
C ILE A 260 -1.39 -12.15 -3.27
N LYS A 261 -0.77 -12.60 -2.18
CA LYS A 261 -0.92 -11.96 -0.87
C LYS A 261 -0.03 -10.73 -0.79
N VAL A 262 -0.62 -9.59 -0.46
CA VAL A 262 0.11 -8.33 -0.24
C VAL A 262 -0.19 -7.81 1.14
N VAL A 263 0.79 -7.14 1.76
CA VAL A 263 0.56 -6.42 3.02
C VAL A 263 -0.58 -5.44 2.82
N ALA A 264 -1.58 -5.57 3.68
CA ALA A 264 -2.81 -4.86 3.54
C ALA A 264 -2.61 -3.38 3.89
N GLU A 265 -3.18 -2.47 3.10
CA GLU A 265 -3.07 -1.03 3.33
C GLU A 265 -3.82 -0.62 4.61
N TYR A 266 -3.33 0.41 5.30
CA TYR A 266 -4.00 0.95 6.49
C TYR A 266 -5.48 1.20 6.21
N ARG A 267 -6.34 0.59 7.03
CA ARG A 267 -7.78 0.88 7.02
C ARG A 267 -8.12 1.73 8.21
N ASN A 268 -8.77 2.86 7.94
CA ASN A 268 -9.16 3.82 8.95
C ASN A 268 -10.37 3.35 9.79
N THR A 269 -10.29 2.18 10.39
CA THR A 269 -11.28 1.67 11.36
C THR A 269 -10.98 2.23 12.75
N ASN A 270 -12.01 2.33 13.60
CA ASN A 270 -11.90 3.00 14.90
C ASN A 270 -10.82 2.38 15.83
N ASN A 271 -10.50 1.12 15.62
CA ASN A 271 -9.53 0.37 16.40
C ASN A 271 -8.17 0.16 15.69
N ALA A 272 -7.95 0.80 14.54
CA ALA A 272 -6.72 0.65 13.77
C ALA A 272 -5.62 1.63 14.21
N ILE A 273 -4.38 1.17 14.07
CA ILE A 273 -3.16 1.98 14.10
C ILE A 273 -2.27 1.61 12.92
N GLY A 274 -1.71 2.62 12.27
CA GLY A 274 -0.68 2.47 11.23
C GLY A 274 0.42 3.52 11.39
N TYR A 275 1.33 3.58 10.42
CA TYR A 275 2.38 4.58 10.38
C TYR A 275 2.75 4.95 8.95
N THR A 276 3.28 6.17 8.80
CA THR A 276 3.65 6.74 7.52
C THR A 276 4.56 7.96 7.71
N PHE A 277 5.08 8.52 6.61
CA PHE A 277 5.73 9.84 6.66
C PHE A 277 4.67 10.94 6.74
N ARG A 278 4.96 12.01 7.48
CA ARG A 278 4.03 13.13 7.71
C ARG A 278 3.61 13.78 6.40
N TYR A 279 4.49 13.88 5.41
CA TYR A 279 4.14 14.38 4.08
C TYR A 279 2.94 13.63 3.48
N TYR A 280 2.93 12.29 3.57
CA TYR A 280 1.80 11.50 3.11
C TYR A 280 0.53 11.79 3.90
N ALA A 281 0.63 11.83 5.24
CA ALA A 281 -0.53 12.03 6.11
C ALA A 281 -1.17 13.43 5.97
N THR A 282 -0.36 14.47 5.76
CA THR A 282 -0.80 15.87 5.86
C THR A 282 -0.94 16.59 4.53
N GLN A 283 -0.09 16.31 3.54
CA GLN A 283 -0.10 17.02 2.26
C GLN A 283 -0.85 16.23 1.20
N MET A 284 -0.60 14.91 1.10
CA MET A 284 -1.21 14.07 0.06
C MET A 284 -2.62 13.61 0.40
N ASN A 285 -3.05 13.80 1.64
CA ASN A 285 -4.27 13.21 2.17
C ASN A 285 -4.97 14.13 3.19
N ALA A 286 -4.86 15.45 3.02
CA ALA A 286 -5.34 16.47 3.95
C ALA A 286 -6.83 16.36 4.32
N ASP A 287 -7.67 15.81 3.44
CA ASP A 287 -9.14 15.81 3.57
C ASP A 287 -9.73 14.62 4.35
N LYS A 288 -8.92 13.87 5.12
CA LYS A 288 -9.32 12.55 5.65
C LYS A 288 -9.55 12.52 7.16
N LYS A 289 -10.49 11.65 7.58
CA LYS A 289 -10.94 11.43 8.97
C LYS A 289 -9.98 10.60 9.83
N TYR A 290 -8.69 10.90 9.82
CA TYR A 290 -7.71 10.28 10.73
C TYR A 290 -6.90 11.37 11.42
N LYS A 291 -6.27 11.02 12.55
CA LYS A 291 -5.38 11.92 13.30
C LYS A 291 -4.03 11.27 13.57
N THR A 292 -3.02 12.08 13.83
CA THR A 292 -1.69 11.62 14.23
C THR A 292 -1.67 11.34 15.73
N ALA A 293 -1.14 10.20 16.14
CA ALA A 293 -0.90 9.83 17.53
C ALA A 293 0.62 9.83 17.80
N SER A 294 1.22 11.02 17.80
CA SER A 294 2.64 11.23 18.07
C SER A 294 2.82 12.28 19.16
N ASP A 295 3.76 12.04 20.07
CA ASP A 295 4.23 13.03 21.05
C ASP A 295 4.88 14.27 20.37
#